data_AF-A0A0H5Q7G3-F1
#
_entry.id   AF-A0A0H5Q7G3-F1
#
_cell.length_a   1.000
_cell.length_b   1.000
_cell.length_c   1.000
_cell.angle_alpha   90.00
_cell.angle_beta   90.00
_cell.angle_gamma   90.00
#
_symmetry.space_group_name_H-M   'P 1'
#
loop_
_entity.id
_entity.type
_entity.pdbx_description
1 polymer ?
#
loop_
_entity_poly.entity_id
_entity_poly.type
_entity_poly.pdbx_seq_one_letter_code
_entity_poly.pdbx_strand_id
1 'polypeptide(L)'
;MGKPKTRAKSLYRQLRLTATQELNGRFSYSIYAKPLNAQWSEHSLILRASIDIPDFPLNTTEDVVVALVAILEGQFLPPDGDSN
;
A
#
# COMPACT_ATOMS: atom_id res chain seq x y z
N MET A 1 -8.75 -35.97 -7.73
CA MET A 1 -9.24 -35.33 -6.49
C MET A 1 -8.39 -34.08 -6.27
N GLY A 2 -8.89 -32.89 -6.66
CA GLY A 2 -8.11 -31.65 -6.60
C GLY A 2 -7.99 -31.18 -5.15
N LYS A 3 -6.77 -30.82 -4.71
CA LYS A 3 -6.56 -30.21 -3.39
C LYS A 3 -7.51 -29.00 -3.25
N PRO A 4 -8.20 -28.81 -2.12
CA PRO A 4 -8.99 -27.60 -1.91
C PRO A 4 -8.04 -26.41 -2.07
N LYS A 5 -8.34 -25.52 -3.03
CA LYS A 5 -7.66 -24.23 -3.14
C LYS A 5 -7.89 -23.53 -1.81
N THR A 6 -6.88 -23.47 -0.95
CA THR A 6 -6.90 -22.66 0.26
C THR A 6 -7.22 -21.24 -0.18
N ARG A 7 -8.46 -20.79 -0.01
CA ARG A 7 -8.82 -19.40 -0.28
C ARG A 7 -8.03 -18.59 0.72
N ALA A 8 -7.14 -17.73 0.24
CA ALA A 8 -6.46 -16.75 1.09
C ALA A 8 -7.55 -16.01 1.88
N LYS A 9 -7.53 -16.15 3.20
CA LYS A 9 -8.48 -15.48 4.08
C LYS A 9 -7.90 -14.11 4.39
N SER A 10 -8.30 -13.10 3.62
CA SER A 10 -7.99 -11.72 3.99
C SER A 10 -8.56 -11.44 5.37
N LEU A 11 -7.75 -10.89 6.28
CA LEU A 11 -8.22 -10.42 7.59
C LEU A 11 -8.93 -9.06 7.50
N TYR A 12 -8.81 -8.40 6.35
CA TYR A 12 -9.32 -7.06 6.10
C TYR A 12 -10.46 -7.09 5.09
N ARG A 13 -11.51 -6.32 5.37
CA ARG A 13 -12.68 -6.17 4.50
C ARG A 13 -12.47 -5.13 3.41
N GLN A 14 -11.70 -4.09 3.71
CA GLN A 14 -11.52 -2.96 2.81
C GLN A 14 -10.19 -2.27 3.10
N LEU A 15 -9.53 -1.82 2.03
CA LEU A 15 -8.40 -0.91 2.07
C LEU A 15 -8.82 0.43 1.47
N ARG A 16 -8.28 1.53 2.00
CA ARG A 16 -8.35 2.85 1.37
C ARG A 16 -6.94 3.40 1.26
N LEU A 17 -6.56 3.67 0.03
CA LEU A 17 -5.28 4.24 -0.32
C LEU A 17 -5.51 5.68 -0.77
N THR A 18 -4.75 6.61 -0.21
CA THR A 18 -4.74 8.01 -0.64
C THR A 18 -3.32 8.38 -1.00
N ALA A 19 -3.13 9.00 -2.15
CA ALA A 19 -1.85 9.48 -2.64
C ALA A 19 -2.02 10.93 -3.09
N THR A 20 -1.00 11.75 -2.88
CA THR A 20 -1.00 13.17 -3.24
C THR A 20 0.41 13.54 -3.69
N GLN A 21 0.54 14.08 -4.90
CA GLN A 21 1.78 14.65 -5.41
C GLN A 21 1.66 16.17 -5.44
N GLU A 22 2.58 16.86 -4.77
CA GLU A 22 2.72 18.30 -4.82
C GLU A 22 3.66 18.71 -5.98
N LEU A 23 3.51 19.94 -6.47
CA LEU A 23 4.30 20.46 -7.60
C LEU A 23 5.81 20.56 -7.34
N ASN A 24 6.22 20.52 -6.08
CA ASN A 24 7.62 20.52 -5.65
C ASN A 24 8.26 19.12 -5.68
N GLY A 25 7.55 18.09 -6.18
CA GLY A 25 8.03 16.71 -6.22
C GLY A 25 7.77 15.91 -4.95
N ARG A 26 7.12 16.50 -3.93
CA ARG A 26 6.77 15.79 -2.71
C ARG A 26 5.58 14.87 -2.94
N PHE A 27 5.75 13.59 -2.61
CA PHE A 27 4.71 12.57 -2.69
C PHE A 27 4.31 12.11 -1.29
N SER A 28 3.07 12.38 -0.90
CA SER A 28 2.48 11.95 0.37
C SER A 28 1.45 10.85 0.14
N TYR A 29 1.45 9.83 0.99
CA TYR A 29 0.46 8.75 0.91
C TYR A 29 -0.01 8.28 2.28
N SER A 30 -1.18 7.65 2.29
CA SER A 30 -1.75 7.01 3.48
C SER A 30 -2.53 5.76 3.12
N ILE A 31 -2.48 4.80 4.03
CA ILE A 31 -3.07 3.47 3.90
C ILE A 31 -3.93 3.22 5.12
N TYR A 32 -5.21 3.01 4.87
CA TYR A 32 -6.17 2.61 5.88
C TYR A 32 -6.64 1.20 5.58
N ALA A 33 -6.77 0.37 6.62
CA ALA A 33 -7.37 -0.94 6.50
C ALA A 33 -8.47 -1.12 7.53
N LYS A 34 -9.63 -1.55 7.05
CA LYS A 34 -10.76 -1.95 7.88
C LYS A 34 -10.75 -3.47 8.07
N PRO A 35 -10.60 -3.96 9.30
CA PRO A 35 -10.74 -5.39 9.62
C PRO A 35 -12.13 -5.93 9.27
N LEU A 36 -12.23 -7.25 9.06
CA LEU A 36 -13.50 -7.94 8.73
C LEU A 36 -14.65 -7.65 9.69
N ASN A 37 -14.34 -7.53 10.98
CA ASN A 37 -15.31 -7.45 12.07
C ASN A 37 -15.36 -6.06 12.73
N ALA A 38 -14.78 -5.04 12.11
CA ALA A 38 -14.71 -3.69 12.67
C ALA A 38 -15.51 -2.69 11.82
N GLN A 39 -15.95 -1.59 12.45
CA GLN A 39 -16.45 -0.42 11.73
C GLN A 39 -15.28 0.44 11.22
N TRP A 40 -15.56 1.35 10.29
CA TRP A 40 -14.54 2.27 9.78
C TRP A 40 -14.24 3.33 10.85
N SER A 41 -12.97 3.57 11.16
CA SER A 41 -12.54 4.62 12.09
C SER A 41 -11.22 5.24 11.65
N GLU A 42 -10.89 6.44 12.14
CA GLU A 42 -9.60 7.09 11.86
C GLU A 42 -8.41 6.28 12.41
N HIS A 43 -8.61 5.48 13.46
CA HIS A 43 -7.63 4.51 13.98
C HIS A 43 -7.36 3.34 13.02
N SER A 44 -8.08 3.25 11.89
CA SER A 44 -7.81 2.28 10.83
C SER A 44 -6.61 2.67 9.97
N LEU A 45 -5.94 3.79 10.25
CA LEU A 45 -4.69 4.19 9.61
C LEU A 45 -3.58 3.20 9.97
N ILE A 46 -3.07 2.48 8.98
CA ILE A 46 -1.91 1.60 9.14
C ILE A 46 -0.62 2.41 8.97
N LEU A 47 -0.58 3.25 7.94
CA LEU A 47 0.64 3.91 7.50
C LEU A 47 0.31 5.27 6.89
N ARG A 48 1.11 6.27 7.25
CA ARG A 48 1.17 7.56 6.59
C ARG A 48 2.63 7.96 6.47
N ALA A 49 3.04 8.31 5.27
CA ALA A 49 4.40 8.77 5.03
C ALA A 49 4.44 9.75 3.86
N SER A 50 5.58 10.38 3.69
CA SER A 50 5.90 11.23 2.55
C SER A 50 7.31 10.89 2.09
N ILE A 51 7.50 10.85 0.78
CA ILE A 51 8.80 10.68 0.14
C ILE A 51 8.93 11.72 -0.97
N ASP A 52 10.15 12.16 -1.23
CA ASP A 52 10.42 13.05 -2.35
C ASP A 52 10.70 12.21 -3.58
N ILE A 53 9.88 12.38 -4.62
CA ILE A 53 10.04 11.67 -5.90
C ILE A 53 10.00 12.72 -7.02
N PRO A 54 11.10 13.46 -7.23
CA PRO A 54 11.12 14.55 -8.20
C PRO A 54 10.89 14.07 -9.64
N ASP A 55 11.28 12.83 -9.97
CA ASP A 55 11.32 12.31 -11.34
C ASP A 55 10.22 11.29 -11.68
N PHE A 56 9.22 11.11 -10.81
CA PHE A 56 8.12 10.17 -11.03
C PHE A 56 6.79 10.91 -11.18
N PRO A 57 6.49 11.47 -12.36
CA PRO A 57 5.24 12.18 -12.60
C PRO A 57 4.07 11.17 -12.59
N LEU A 58 3.13 11.36 -11.67
CA LEU A 58 1.91 10.55 -11.59
C LEU A 58 0.86 11.12 -12.54
N ASN A 59 0.99 10.78 -13.82
CA ASN A 59 0.13 11.33 -14.88
C ASN A 59 -1.23 10.62 -14.94
N THR A 60 -1.26 9.35 -14.52
CA THR A 60 -2.44 8.49 -14.60
C THR A 60 -2.76 7.85 -13.26
N THR A 61 -3.95 7.25 -13.15
CA THR A 61 -4.33 6.52 -11.93
C THR A 61 -3.48 5.26 -11.78
N GLU A 62 -3.08 4.65 -12.88
CA GLU A 62 -2.22 3.48 -12.96
C GLU A 62 -0.83 3.78 -12.39
N ASP A 63 -0.25 4.94 -12.72
CA ASP A 63 1.05 5.37 -12.17
C ASP A 63 0.99 5.47 -10.64
N VAL A 64 -0.12 5.98 -10.11
CA VAL A 64 -0.35 6.08 -8.66
C VAL A 64 -0.43 4.69 -8.03
N VAL A 65 -1.14 3.75 -8.65
CA VAL A 65 -1.25 2.38 -8.15
C VAL A 65 0.10 1.68 -8.17
N VAL A 66 0.87 1.80 -9.26
CA VAL A 66 2.21 1.23 -9.38
C VAL A 66 3.14 1.80 -8.32
N ALA A 67 3.15 3.12 -8.12
CA ALA A 67 3.97 3.76 -7.08
C ALA A 67 3.61 3.25 -5.68
N LEU A 68 2.32 3.16 -5.35
CA LEU A 68 1.88 2.66 -4.05
C LEU A 68 2.24 1.19 -3.83
N VAL A 69 2.15 0.34 -4.86
CA VAL A 69 2.59 -1.06 -4.79
C VAL A 69 4.10 -1.14 -4.58
N ALA A 70 4.90 -0.40 -5.35
CA ALA A 70 6.36 -0.40 -5.21
C ALA A 70 6.80 0.09 -3.82
N ILE A 71 6.15 1.12 -3.27
CA ILE A 71 6.41 1.61 -1.91
C ILE A 71 6.05 0.54 -0.87
N LEU A 72 4.92 -0.13 -1.03
CA LEU A 72 4.51 -1.22 -0.15
C LEU A 72 5.49 -2.38 -0.22
N GLU A 73 5.88 -2.82 -1.42
CA GLU A 73 6.89 -3.86 -1.60
C GLU A 73 8.21 -3.45 -0.95
N GLY A 74 8.70 -2.23 -1.17
CA GLY A 74 9.94 -1.74 -0.56
C GLY A 74 9.91 -1.63 0.98
N GLN A 75 8.73 -1.46 1.60
CA GLN A 75 8.58 -1.39 3.06
C GLN A 75 8.27 -2.75 3.71
N PHE A 76 7.68 -3.68 2.96
CA PHE A 76 7.26 -5.00 3.45
C PHE A 76 8.18 -6.15 3.01
N LEU A 77 9.08 -5.94 2.05
CA LEU A 77 10.15 -6.88 1.75
C LEU A 77 11.23 -6.75 2.84
N PRO A 78 11.59 -7.84 3.55
CA PRO A 78 12.93 -7.92 4.12
C PRO A 78 13.92 -7.69 2.96
N PRO A 79 15.04 -6.98 3.17
CA PRO A 79 16.16 -7.14 2.24
C PRO A 79 16.47 -8.63 2.26
N ASP A 80 16.30 -9.28 1.12
CA ASP A 80 16.41 -10.72 0.88
C ASP A 80 16.78 -11.59 2.11
N GLY A 81 15.83 -12.42 2.54
CA GLY A 81 16.19 -13.63 3.29
C GLY A 81 17.02 -14.54 2.41
N ASP A 82 18.33 -14.28 2.36
CA ASP A 82 19.46 -15.22 2.47
C ASP A 82 20.69 -14.70 1.71
N SER A 83 21.74 -14.32 2.44
CA SER A 83 23.15 -14.62 2.11
C SER A 83 24.11 -14.10 3.19
N ASN A 84 24.26 -14.86 4.30
CA ASN A 84 25.51 -15.51 4.77
C ASN A 84 25.36 -16.00 6.22
#